data_AF-A0A8J2HJW6-F1
#
_entry.id   AF-A0A8J2HJW6-F1
#
_cell.length_a   1.000
_cell.length_b   1.000
_cell.length_c   1.000
_cell.angle_alpha   90.00
_cell.angle_beta   90.00
_cell.angle_gamma   90.00
#
_symmetry.space_group_name_H-M   'P 1'
#
loop_
_entity.id
_entity.type
_entity.pdbx_description
1 polymer ?
#
loop_
_entity_poly.entity_id
_entity_poly.type
_entity_poly.pdbx_seq_one_letter_code
_entity_poly.pdbx_strand_id
1 'polypeptide(L)'
;MPAKKVTEEPDDSQTWELLERCLLPVAFSHAVAVIISTVLNTLGISQTSSFVLFLLFLSLSIGFTLFYHNLKVTAPGKAVLVTGCDSRVGCALAKRLDELGFTVFAGFTNKIMGINTCKRLDYSRLH
;
A
#
# COMPACT_ATOMS: atom_id res chain seq x y z
N MET A 1 -12.11 -38.68 -3.01
CA MET A 1 -12.32 -37.40 -3.72
C MET A 1 -10.98 -36.70 -3.82
N PRO A 2 -10.37 -36.56 -5.01
CA PRO A 2 -9.05 -35.94 -5.13
C PRO A 2 -9.16 -34.41 -5.02
N ALA A 3 -8.29 -33.83 -4.19
CA ALA A 3 -8.19 -32.41 -3.93
C ALA A 3 -7.82 -31.64 -5.21
N LYS A 4 -8.68 -30.69 -5.59
CA LYS A 4 -8.46 -29.73 -6.66
C LYS A 4 -7.22 -28.88 -6.29
N LYS A 5 -6.11 -29.06 -7.02
CA LYS A 5 -4.96 -28.14 -6.97
C LYS A 5 -5.47 -26.75 -7.36
N VAL A 6 -5.43 -25.82 -6.41
CA VAL A 6 -5.58 -24.40 -6.70
C VAL A 6 -4.27 -23.98 -7.36
N THR A 7 -4.30 -23.84 -8.68
CA THR A 7 -3.30 -23.10 -9.44
C THR A 7 -3.46 -21.63 -9.03
N GLU A 8 -2.53 -21.12 -8.22
CA GLU A 8 -2.36 -19.69 -8.01
C GLU A 8 -1.87 -19.09 -9.34
N GLU A 9 -2.82 -18.69 -10.19
CA GLU A 9 -2.51 -17.78 -11.30
C GLU A 9 -2.25 -16.40 -10.68
N PRO A 10 -1.10 -15.75 -10.98
CA PRO A 10 -0.84 -14.42 -10.47
C PRO A 10 -1.99 -13.50 -10.91
N ASP A 11 -2.55 -12.77 -9.96
CA ASP A 11 -3.67 -11.85 -10.19
C ASP A 11 -3.19 -10.63 -10.99
N ASP A 12 -3.09 -10.80 -12.30
CA ASP A 12 -2.60 -9.80 -13.26
C ASP A 12 -3.43 -8.51 -13.20
N SER A 13 -4.70 -8.61 -12.77
CA SER A 13 -5.62 -7.48 -12.65
C SER A 13 -5.09 -6.40 -11.70
N GLN A 14 -4.41 -6.80 -10.62
CA GLN A 14 -3.84 -5.87 -9.66
C GLN A 14 -2.66 -5.08 -10.25
N THR A 15 -1.87 -5.69 -11.13
CA THR A 15 -0.75 -5.02 -11.80
C THR A 15 -1.19 -3.98 -12.84
N TRP A 16 -2.29 -4.24 -13.57
CA TRP A 16 -2.83 -3.29 -14.56
C TRP A 16 -3.44 -2.05 -13.90
N GLU A 17 -4.14 -2.22 -12.78
CA GLU A 17 -4.68 -1.11 -11.98
C GLU A 17 -3.59 -0.19 -11.40
N LEU A 18 -2.46 -0.78 -10.98
CA LEU A 18 -1.30 -0.02 -10.51
C LEU A 18 -0.61 0.72 -11.67
N LEU A 19 -0.53 0.08 -12.84
CA LEU A 19 0.04 0.67 -14.03
C LEU A 19 -0.77 1.89 -14.47
N GLU A 20 -2.10 1.79 -14.54
CA GLU A 20 -2.98 2.90 -14.94
C GLU A 20 -2.93 4.07 -13.96
N ARG A 21 -2.89 3.79 -12.65
CA ARG A 21 -2.75 4.81 -11.59
C ARG A 21 -1.39 5.49 -11.57
N CYS A 22 -0.33 4.80 -11.97
CA CYS A 22 1.01 5.38 -12.12
C CYS A 22 1.20 6.12 -13.45
N LEU A 23 0.53 5.68 -14.51
CA LEU A 23 0.68 6.26 -15.85
C LEU A 23 0.12 7.68 -15.93
N LEU A 24 -0.95 7.99 -15.19
CA LEU A 24 -1.57 9.32 -15.13
C LEU A 24 -0.64 10.42 -14.55
N PRO A 25 -0.04 10.26 -13.35
CA PRO A 25 0.91 11.24 -12.80
C PRO A 25 2.23 11.27 -13.58
N VAL A 26 2.64 10.16 -14.18
CA VAL A 26 3.83 10.11 -15.06
C VAL A 26 3.58 10.91 -16.34
N ALA A 27 2.43 10.76 -16.99
CA ALA A 27 2.10 11.53 -18.20
C ALA A 27 1.93 13.03 -17.88
N PHE A 28 1.30 13.37 -16.75
CA PHE A 28 1.15 14.76 -16.31
C PHE A 28 2.50 15.41 -15.99
N SER A 29 3.40 14.69 -15.31
CA SER A 29 4.76 15.18 -15.05
C SER A 29 5.58 15.34 -16.33
N HIS A 30 5.41 14.48 -17.34
CA HIS A 30 6.05 14.66 -18.65
C HIS A 30 5.58 15.93 -19.34
N ALA A 31 4.27 16.21 -19.35
CA ALA A 31 3.73 17.43 -19.93
C ALA A 31 4.27 18.68 -19.22
N VAL A 32 4.26 18.68 -17.88
CA VAL A 32 4.80 19.78 -17.06
C VAL A 32 6.30 19.96 -17.30
N ALA A 33 7.07 18.88 -17.37
CA ALA A 33 8.50 18.95 -17.59
C ALA A 33 8.86 19.43 -19.00
N VAL A 34 8.08 19.04 -20.03
CA VAL A 34 8.23 19.57 -21.40
C VAL A 34 7.90 21.06 -21.45
N ILE A 35 6.84 21.50 -20.77
CA ILE A 35 6.43 22.91 -20.69
C ILE A 35 7.48 23.74 -19.95
N ILE A 36 7.98 23.26 -18.81
CA ILE A 36 9.04 23.92 -18.04
C ILE A 36 10.33 23.97 -18.88
N SER A 37 10.72 22.86 -19.52
CA SER A 37 11.87 22.80 -20.42
C SER A 37 11.78 23.81 -21.57
N THR A 38 10.62 23.89 -22.24
CA THR A 38 10.41 24.85 -23.34
C THR A 38 10.42 26.28 -22.83
N VAL A 39 9.78 26.59 -21.70
CA VAL A 39 9.79 27.93 -21.10
C VAL A 39 11.21 28.36 -20.68
N LEU A 40 11.98 27.50 -20.02
CA LEU A 40 13.36 27.78 -19.65
C LEU A 40 14.29 27.90 -20.87
N ASN A 41 14.07 27.09 -21.91
CA ASN A 41 14.82 27.19 -23.17
C ASN A 41 14.50 28.49 -23.93
N THR A 42 13.26 28.98 -23.83
CA THR A 42 12.84 30.27 -24.40
C THR A 42 13.45 31.47 -23.63
N LEU A 43 13.84 31.26 -22.37
CA LEU A 43 14.53 32.25 -21.52
C LEU A 43 16.06 32.27 -21.69
N GLY A 44 16.64 31.43 -22.56
CA GLY A 44 18.00 31.63 -23.09
C GLY A 44 19.17 31.17 -22.21
N ILE A 45 18.98 30.24 -21.26
CA ILE A 45 20.07 29.75 -20.40
C ILE A 45 20.19 28.21 -20.46
N SER A 46 21.09 27.75 -21.34
CA SER A 46 21.77 26.44 -21.32
C SER A 46 20.94 25.13 -21.43
N GLN A 47 21.06 24.50 -22.61
CA GLN A 47 20.50 23.19 -23.01
C GLN A 47 20.78 22.04 -22.01
N THR A 48 21.88 22.09 -21.24
CA THR A 48 22.29 21.06 -20.26
C THR A 48 21.43 21.07 -18.99
N SER A 49 20.92 22.24 -18.57
CA SER A 49 20.17 22.39 -17.32
C SER A 49 18.79 21.71 -17.40
N SER A 50 18.17 21.77 -18.58
CA SER A 50 16.82 21.22 -18.78
C SER A 50 16.77 19.69 -18.69
N PHE A 51 17.75 19.00 -19.26
CA PHE A 51 17.84 17.53 -19.18
C PHE A 51 18.04 17.04 -17.74
N VAL A 52 18.91 17.71 -16.98
CA VAL A 52 19.15 17.36 -15.57
C VAL A 52 17.89 17.59 -14.74
N LEU A 53 17.22 18.74 -14.93
CA LEU A 53 15.96 19.04 -14.24
C LEU A 53 14.86 18.03 -14.59
N PHE A 54 14.78 17.59 -15.85
CA PHE A 54 13.84 16.55 -16.28
C PHE A 54 14.09 15.22 -15.55
N LEU A 55 15.34 14.75 -15.53
CA LEU A 55 15.71 13.51 -14.83
C LEU A 55 15.49 13.60 -13.31
N LEU A 56 15.75 14.78 -12.73
CA LEU A 56 15.49 15.04 -11.32
C LEU A 56 14.00 15.02 -11.02
N PHE A 57 13.16 15.68 -11.83
CA PHE A 57 11.71 15.70 -11.62
C PHE A 57 11.10 14.31 -11.82
N LEU A 58 11.57 13.56 -12.82
CA LEU A 58 11.15 12.19 -13.09
C LEU A 58 11.49 11.29 -11.90
N SER A 59 12.74 11.32 -11.43
CA SER A 59 13.16 10.53 -10.26
C SER A 59 12.41 10.94 -9.00
N LEU A 60 12.13 12.24 -8.80
CA LEU A 60 11.36 12.73 -7.66
C LEU A 60 9.88 12.33 -7.74
N SER A 61 9.25 12.36 -8.91
CA SER A 61 7.86 11.91 -9.11
C SER A 61 7.72 10.39 -8.93
N ILE A 62 8.67 9.60 -9.44
CA ILE A 62 8.70 8.15 -9.20
C ILE A 62 8.95 7.87 -7.71
N GLY A 63 9.94 8.52 -7.11
CA GLY A 63 10.26 8.40 -5.70
C GLY A 63 9.09 8.78 -4.81
N PHE A 64 8.41 9.89 -5.09
CA PHE A 64 7.22 10.34 -4.36
C PHE A 64 6.07 9.37 -4.54
N THR A 65 5.79 8.88 -5.75
CA THR A 65 4.70 7.92 -6.00
C THR A 65 4.95 6.59 -5.28
N LEU A 66 6.17 6.06 -5.36
CA LEU A 66 6.58 4.86 -4.64
C LEU A 66 6.55 5.08 -3.13
N PHE A 67 6.99 6.25 -2.66
CA PHE A 67 6.92 6.61 -1.24
C PHE A 67 5.49 6.78 -0.77
N TYR A 68 4.59 7.36 -1.55
CA TYR A 68 3.18 7.53 -1.21
C TYR A 68 2.43 6.20 -1.20
N HIS A 69 2.75 5.30 -2.16
CA HIS A 69 2.20 3.96 -2.18
C HIS A 69 2.76 3.13 -1.02
N ASN A 70 4.08 3.19 -0.78
CA ASN A 70 4.69 2.57 0.38
C ASN A 70 4.11 3.14 1.67
N LEU A 71 3.90 4.45 1.84
CA LEU A 71 3.26 5.06 3.01
C LEU A 71 1.80 4.62 3.18
N LYS A 72 1.08 4.40 2.08
CA LYS A 72 -0.28 3.87 2.13
C LYS A 72 -0.31 2.40 2.58
N VAL A 73 0.77 1.64 2.28
CA VAL A 73 0.99 0.25 2.72
C VAL A 73 1.69 0.18 4.09
N THR A 74 2.45 1.21 4.45
CA THR A 74 3.24 1.34 5.67
C THR A 74 2.24 1.79 6.74
N ALA A 75 1.71 0.79 7.43
CA ALA A 75 0.89 0.88 8.63
C ALA A 75 1.54 1.41 9.93
N PRO A 76 2.88 1.57 10.09
CA PRO A 76 3.45 1.94 11.38
C PRO A 76 3.05 3.38 11.72
N GLY A 77 2.38 3.53 12.86
CA GLY A 77 1.93 4.80 13.40
C GLY A 77 0.42 5.03 13.34
N LYS A 78 -0.36 4.16 12.68
CA LYS A 78 -1.83 4.23 12.72
C LYS A 78 -2.40 3.20 13.71
N ALA A 79 -3.16 3.71 14.68
CA ALA A 79 -3.87 2.90 15.65
C ALA A 79 -5.26 2.51 15.14
N VAL A 80 -5.63 1.24 15.22
CA VAL A 80 -6.96 0.74 14.84
C VAL A 80 -7.63 0.14 16.07
N LEU A 81 -8.80 0.65 16.45
CA LEU A 81 -9.64 0.09 17.51
C LEU A 81 -10.64 -0.89 16.89
N VAL A 82 -10.53 -2.16 17.25
CA VAL A 82 -11.47 -3.20 16.81
C VAL A 82 -12.46 -3.46 17.94
N THR A 83 -13.71 -3.03 17.75
CA THR A 83 -14.80 -3.30 18.70
C THR A 83 -15.45 -4.64 18.38
N GLY A 84 -15.76 -5.47 19.38
CA GLY A 84 -16.43 -6.77 19.15
C GLY A 84 -15.46 -7.91 18.84
N CYS A 85 -14.26 -7.90 19.43
CA CYS A 85 -13.31 -9.02 19.38
C CYS A 85 -13.77 -10.28 20.15
N ASP A 86 -15.00 -10.30 20.66
CA ASP A 86 -15.62 -11.49 21.27
C ASP A 86 -15.91 -12.59 20.22
N SER A 87 -15.99 -12.22 18.94
CA SER A 87 -16.22 -13.14 17.82
C SER A 87 -14.92 -13.67 17.19
N ARG A 88 -15.00 -14.83 16.52
CA ARG A 88 -13.86 -15.39 15.77
C ARG A 88 -13.36 -14.43 14.67
N VAL A 89 -14.28 -13.72 14.04
CA VAL A 89 -13.97 -12.75 12.97
C VAL A 89 -13.23 -11.55 13.54
N GLY A 90 -13.68 -11.00 14.66
CA GLY A 90 -13.03 -9.84 15.30
C GLY A 90 -11.60 -10.13 15.76
N CYS A 91 -11.33 -11.28 16.38
CA CYS A 91 -9.94 -11.66 16.71
C CYS A 91 -9.09 -11.95 15.46
N ALA A 92 -9.65 -12.61 14.43
CA ALA A 92 -8.90 -12.85 13.19
C ALA A 92 -8.56 -11.53 12.47
N LEU A 93 -9.49 -10.58 12.42
CA LEU A 93 -9.27 -9.25 11.87
C LEU A 93 -8.17 -8.50 12.64
N ALA A 94 -8.25 -8.52 13.98
CA ALA A 94 -7.25 -7.87 14.83
C ALA A 94 -5.84 -8.45 14.58
N LYS A 95 -5.71 -9.78 14.45
CA LYS A 95 -4.43 -10.43 14.11
C LYS A 95 -3.93 -10.07 12.71
N ARG A 96 -4.82 -10.01 11.70
CA ARG A 96 -4.41 -9.62 10.34
C ARG A 96 -3.93 -8.17 10.28
N LEU A 97 -4.56 -7.28 11.02
CA LEU A 97 -4.14 -5.88 11.11
C LEU A 97 -2.80 -5.73 11.85
N ASP A 98 -2.58 -6.54 12.88
CA ASP A 98 -1.30 -6.62 13.60
C ASP A 98 -0.17 -7.15 12.69
N GLU A 99 -0.42 -8.23 11.92
CA GLU A 99 0.50 -8.76 10.91
C GLU A 99 0.86 -7.73 9.82
N LEU A 100 -0.08 -6.84 9.48
CA LEU A 100 0.12 -5.76 8.51
C LEU A 100 0.91 -4.57 9.09
N GLY A 101 1.24 -4.57 10.38
CA GLY A 101 2.04 -3.54 11.04
C GLY A 101 1.24 -2.37 11.62
N PHE A 102 -0.09 -2.50 11.74
CA PHE A 102 -0.92 -1.51 12.45
C PHE A 102 -0.86 -1.75 13.96
N THR A 103 -0.96 -0.68 14.76
CA THR A 103 -1.13 -0.83 16.22
C THR A 103 -2.60 -1.12 16.51
N VAL A 104 -2.93 -2.37 16.85
CA VAL A 104 -4.32 -2.79 17.04
C VAL A 104 -4.72 -2.79 18.51
N PHE A 105 -5.83 -2.14 18.83
CA PHE A 105 -6.48 -2.18 20.13
C PHE A 105 -7.75 -3.02 20.03
N ALA A 106 -7.79 -4.15 20.74
CA ALA A 106 -8.93 -5.05 20.74
C ALA A 106 -9.91 -4.69 21.89
N GLY A 107 -11.13 -4.29 21.52
CA GLY A 107 -12.25 -4.07 22.43
C GLY A 107 -13.05 -5.35 22.64
N PHE A 108 -13.01 -5.87 23.87
CA PHE A 108 -13.75 -7.05 24.30
C PHE A 108 -14.90 -6.64 25.22
N THR A 109 -16.09 -7.18 24.99
CA THR A 109 -17.22 -7.04 25.92
C THR A 109 -17.05 -7.97 27.11
N ASN A 110 -16.56 -9.19 26.87
CA ASN A 110 -16.25 -10.16 27.90
C ASN A 110 -14.79 -10.61 27.81
N LYS A 111 -13.95 -10.07 28.70
CA LYS A 111 -12.49 -10.29 28.70
C LYS A 111 -12.11 -11.78 28.66
N ILE A 112 -12.79 -12.63 29.43
CA ILE A 112 -12.45 -14.04 29.55
C ILE A 112 -12.82 -14.80 28.27
N MET A 113 -14.01 -14.54 27.74
CA MET A 113 -14.50 -15.19 26.52
C MET A 113 -13.67 -14.79 25.30
N GLY A 114 -13.36 -13.50 25.14
CA GLY A 114 -12.57 -12.99 24.02
C GLY A 114 -11.15 -13.58 23.94
N ILE A 115 -10.44 -13.65 25.08
CA ILE A 115 -9.09 -14.24 25.14
C ILE A 115 -9.11 -15.72 24.76
N ASN A 116 -10.08 -16.47 25.27
CA ASN A 116 -10.22 -17.90 24.97
C ASN A 116 -10.54 -18.15 23.49
N THR A 117 -11.42 -17.35 22.89
CA THR A 117 -11.71 -17.41 21.45
C THR A 117 -10.45 -17.16 20.63
N CYS A 118 -9.65 -16.16 21.02
CA CYS A 118 -8.47 -15.78 20.27
C CYS A 118 -7.32 -16.80 20.37
N LYS A 119 -7.16 -17.44 21.54
CA LYS A 119 -6.26 -18.60 21.72
C LYS A 119 -6.71 -19.82 20.94
N ARG A 120 -8.01 -20.11 20.94
CA ARG A 120 -8.57 -21.27 20.23
C ARG A 120 -8.39 -21.15 18.72
N LEU A 121 -8.51 -19.94 18.18
CA LEU A 121 -8.22 -19.65 16.77
C LEU A 121 -6.76 -19.89 16.40
N ASP A 122 -5.84 -19.57 17.30
CA ASP A 122 -4.41 -19.84 17.11
C ASP A 122 -4.16 -21.35 17.02
N TYR A 123 -4.73 -22.11 17.96
CA TYR A 123 -4.60 -23.56 18.01
C TYR A 123 -5.21 -24.27 16.79
N SER A 124 -6.38 -23.82 16.31
CA SER A 124 -7.03 -24.38 15.12
C SER A 124 -6.30 -24.09 13.80
N ARG A 125 -5.33 -23.17 13.78
CA ARG A 125 -4.56 -22.83 12.56
C ARG A 125 -3.24 -23.59 12.45
N LEU A 126 -2.83 -24.28 13.52
CA LEU A 126 -1.61 -25.09 13.61
C LEU A 126 -1.84 -26.57 13.23
N HIS A 127 -3.06 -26.95 12.83
CA HIS A 127 -3.48 -28.31 12.48
C HIS A 127 -4.16 -28.34 11.12
#